data_AF-A0A971NFF9-F1
#
_entry.id   AF-A0A971NFF9-F1
#
_cell.length_a   1.000
_cell.length_b   1.000
_cell.length_c   1.000
_cell.angle_alpha   90.00
_cell.angle_beta   90.00
_cell.angle_gamma   90.00
#
_symmetry.space_group_name_H-M   'P 1'
#
loop_
_entity.id
_entity.type
_entity.pdbx_description
1 polymer ?
#
loop_
_entity_poly.entity_id
_entity_poly.type
_entity_poly.pdbx_seq_one_letter_code
_entity_poly.pdbx_strand_id
1 'polypeptide(L)' 'MNPWESISRLLMIGGVILLTLGGITYLLSRSGISWRLPGDIFIQKGNFTFFFPVMTCIVLSIVLTLLLNVFFRR' A
#
# COMPACT_ATOMS: atom_id res chain seq x y z
N MET A 1 4.29 -32.28 3.51
CA MET A 1 3.96 -30.93 3.00
C MET A 1 3.26 -31.12 1.69
N ASN A 2 2.02 -30.64 1.55
CA ASN A 2 1.27 -30.84 0.32
C ASN A 2 1.96 -30.04 -0.80
N PRO A 3 2.28 -30.62 -1.97
CA PRO A 3 3.00 -29.91 -3.05
C PRO A 3 2.32 -28.60 -3.48
N TRP A 4 0.99 -28.56 -3.38
CA TRP A 4 0.13 -27.41 -3.65
C TRP A 4 0.28 -26.25 -2.66
N GLU A 5 0.78 -26.53 -1.45
CA GLU A 5 0.95 -25.55 -0.39
C GLU A 5 2.10 -24.57 -0.72
N SER A 6 3.20 -25.08 -1.27
CA SER A 6 4.32 -24.24 -1.72
C SER A 6 3.92 -23.34 -2.89
N ILE A 7 3.17 -23.90 -3.85
CA ILE A 7 2.69 -23.17 -5.04
C ILE A 7 1.70 -22.07 -4.63
N SER A 8 0.73 -22.39 -3.77
CA SER A 8 -0.25 -21.40 -3.29
C SER A 8 0.41 -20.28 -2.48
N ARG A 9 1.42 -20.58 -1.67
CA ARG A 9 2.16 -19.55 -0.91
C ARG A 9 2.96 -18.62 -1.82
N LEU A 10 3.59 -19.16 -2.87
CA LEU A 10 4.27 -18.39 -3.91
C LEU A 10 3.32 -17.45 -4.65
N LEU A 11 2.14 -17.95 -5.03
CA LEU A 11 1.11 -17.16 -5.69
C LEU A 11 0.56 -16.03 -4.81
N MET A 12 0.33 -16.29 -3.52
CA MET A 12 -0.11 -15.25 -2.58
C MET A 12 0.94 -14.14 -2.41
N ILE A 13 2.21 -14.52 -2.21
CA ILE A 13 3.31 -13.55 -2.04
C ILE A 13 3.49 -12.73 -3.32
N GLY A 14 3.50 -13.38 -4.49
CA GLY A 14 3.59 -12.69 -5.78
C GLY A 14 2.43 -11.73 -6.04
N GLY A 15 1.20 -12.12 -5.68
CA GLY A 15 0.02 -11.27 -5.79
C GLY A 15 0.09 -10.02 -4.90
N VAL A 16 0.58 -10.15 -3.67
CA VAL A 16 0.80 -9.00 -2.78
C VAL A 16 1.85 -8.05 -3.36
N ILE A 17 2.96 -8.58 -3.88
CA ILE A 17 4.03 -7.77 -4.50
C ILE A 17 3.51 -7.02 -5.74
N LEU A 18 2.73 -7.68 -6.59
CA LEU A 18 2.14 -7.04 -7.76
C LEU A 18 1.13 -5.96 -7.38
N LEU A 19 0.30 -6.19 -6.36
CA LEU A 19 -0.64 -5.19 -5.85
C LEU A 19 0.07 -3.98 -5.24
N THR A 20 1.16 -4.18 -4.50
CA THR A 20 1.92 -3.06 -3.93
C THR A 20 2.64 -2.26 -5.00
N LEU A 21 3.32 -2.93 -5.94
CA LEU A 21 3.99 -2.25 -7.06
C LEU A 21 2.99 -1.52 -7.96
N GLY A 22 1.86 -2.16 -8.29
CA GLY A 22 0.77 -1.54 -9.04
C GLY A 22 0.13 -0.38 -8.30
N GLY A 23 -0.02 -0.47 -6.97
CA GLY A 23 -0.51 0.62 -6.13
C GLY A 23 0.45 1.82 -6.13
N ILE A 24 1.75 1.57 -6.01
CA ILE A 24 2.79 2.61 -6.07
C ILE A 24 2.80 3.29 -7.44
N THR A 25 2.79 2.53 -8.54
CA THR A 25 2.82 3.11 -9.89
C THR A 25 1.51 3.80 -10.26
N TYR A 26 0.36 3.29 -9.80
CA TYR A 26 -0.93 3.97 -9.95
C TYR A 26 -0.95 5.29 -9.19
N LEU A 27 -0.47 5.31 -7.95
CA LEU A 27 -0.36 6.54 -7.17
C LEU A 27 0.61 7.52 -7.82
N LEU A 28 1.76 7.05 -8.34
CA LEU A 28 2.76 7.86 -9.04
C LEU A 28 2.30 8.34 -10.44
N SER A 29 1.37 7.63 -11.06
CA SER A 29 0.76 8.02 -12.34
C SER A 29 -0.40 9.00 -12.13
N ARG A 30 -1.21 8.78 -11.09
CA ARG A 30 -2.29 9.69 -10.66
C ARG A 30 -1.71 10.98 -10.05
N SER A 31 -0.48 10.93 -9.54
CA SER A 31 0.24 12.06 -8.99
C SER A 31 0.70 13.10 -10.01
N GLY A 32 0.33 12.93 -11.30
CA GLY A 32 0.47 13.88 -12.39
C GLY A 32 1.41 15.03 -12.07
N ILE A 33 2.71 14.81 -12.28
CA ILE A 33 3.80 15.71 -11.86
C ILE A 33 3.62 17.06 -12.55
N SER A 34 2.84 17.89 -11.87
CA SER A 34 2.89 19.33 -11.81
C SER A 34 2.49 19.69 -10.36
N TRP A 35 3.41 19.37 -9.44
CA TRP A 35 3.60 20.02 -8.14
C TRP A 35 2.39 20.29 -7.22
N ARG A 36 1.30 19.52 -7.27
CA ARG A 36 0.26 19.50 -6.24
C ARG A 36 -0.63 18.26 -6.39
N LEU A 37 -0.44 17.26 -5.55
CA LEU A 37 -1.36 16.13 -5.46
C LEU A 37 -2.58 16.49 -4.58
N PRO A 38 -3.81 16.32 -5.08
CA PRO A 38 -5.00 16.30 -4.26
C PRO A 38 -5.23 14.86 -3.78
N GLY A 39 -4.83 14.55 -2.54
CA GLY A 39 -5.04 13.23 -1.93
C GLY A 39 -4.08 12.92 -0.78
N ASP A 40 -2.86 13.39 -0.87
CA ASP A 40 -2.00 13.56 0.30
C ASP A 40 -2.41 14.89 0.96
N ILE A 41 -2.62 14.89 2.28
CA ILE A 41 -2.90 16.14 2.99
C ILE A 41 -1.59 16.92 2.96
N PHE A 42 -1.42 17.73 1.92
CA PHE A 42 -0.31 18.62 1.73
C PHE A 42 -0.75 20.01 2.16
N ILE A 43 -0.61 20.30 3.46
CA ILE A 43 -0.91 21.61 4.01
C ILE A 43 0.38 22.41 3.99
N GLN A 44 0.45 23.37 3.08
CA GLN A 44 1.54 24.33 3.01
C GLN A 44 1.02 25.71 3.46
N LYS A 45 1.44 26.15 4.65
CA LYS A 45 1.09 27.46 5.23
C LYS A 45 2.38 28.22 5.51
N GLY A 46 2.74 29.15 4.62
CA GLY A 46 3.99 29.93 4.74
C GLY A 46 5.22 29.01 4.75
N ASN A 47 6.01 29.03 5.83
CA ASN A 47 7.21 28.20 6.00
C ASN A 47 6.93 26.77 6.52
N PHE A 48 5.66 26.42 6.77
CA PHE A 48 5.27 25.10 7.28
C PHE A 48 4.70 24.23 6.17
N THR A 49 5.31 23.06 5.95
CA THR A 49 4.85 22.06 4.99
C THR A 49 4.54 20.76 5.75
N PHE A 50 3.28 20.35 5.76
CA PHE A 50 2.83 19.09 6.35
C PHE A 50 2.33 18.16 5.24
N PHE A 51 2.92 16.97 5.15
CA PHE A 51 2.54 15.93 4.19
C PHE A 51 2.03 14.71 4.95
N PHE A 52 0.77 14.32 4.70
CA PHE A 52 0.18 13.12 5.28
C PHE A 52 -0.32 12.18 4.19
N PRO A 53 0.37 11.04 3.98
CA PRO A 53 0.03 10.10 2.91
C PRO A 53 -1.07 9.15 3.38
N VAL A 54 -2.32 9.61 3.34
CA VAL A 54 -3.50 8.86 3.82
C VAL A 54 -3.62 7.50 3.13
N MET A 55 -3.32 7.45 1.82
CA MET A 55 -3.46 6.23 1.02
C MET A 55 -2.47 5.13 1.45
N THR A 56 -1.22 5.49 1.77
CA THR A 56 -0.26 4.49 2.28
C THR A 56 -0.67 3.99 3.66
N CYS A 57 -1.19 4.86 4.52
CA CYS A 57 -1.72 4.45 5.83
C CYS A 57 -2.89 3.47 5.71
N ILE A 58 -3.80 3.66 4.75
CA ILE A 58 -4.93 2.76 4.51
C ILE A 58 -4.45 1.40 3.98
N VAL A 59 -3.58 1.39 2.97
CA VAL A 59 -3.02 0.14 2.41
C VAL A 59 -2.26 -0.63 3.49
N LEU A 60 -1.40 0.07 4.24
CA LEU A 60 -0.66 -0.52 5.35
C LEU A 60 -1.60 -1.11 6.40
N SER A 61 -2.67 -0.41 6.76
CA SER A 61 -3.68 -0.87 7.71
C SER A 61 -4.38 -2.16 7.22
N ILE A 62 -4.79 -2.23 5.96
CA ILE A 62 -5.45 -3.41 5.39
C ILE A 62 -4.48 -4.60 5.36
N VAL A 63 -3.23 -4.39 4.92
CA VAL A 63 -2.20 -5.43 4.90
C VAL A 63 -1.92 -5.93 6.32
N LEU A 64 -1.74 -5.02 7.28
CA LEU A 64 -1.46 -5.37 8.67
C LEU A 64 -2.66 -6.10 9.31
N THR A 65 -3.88 -5.69 8.98
CA THR A 65 -5.11 -6.36 9.43
C THR A 65 -5.21 -7.77 8.87
N LEU A 66 -4.93 -7.97 7.58
CA LEU A 66 -4.89 -9.30 6.96
C LEU A 66 -3.80 -10.18 7.57
N LEU A 67 -2.61 -9.64 7.78
CA LEU A 67 -1.50 -10.36 8.43
C LEU A 67 -1.88 -10.76 9.86
N LEU A 68 -2.32 -9.82 10.69
CA LEU A 68 -2.75 -10.11 12.06
C LEU A 68 -3.89 -11.13 12.07
N ASN A 69 -4.89 -10.99 11.21
CA ASN A 69 -5.99 -11.95 11.13
C ASN A 69 -5.52 -13.35 10.72
N VAL A 70 -4.55 -13.48 9.81
CA VAL A 70 -4.00 -14.77 9.40
C VAL A 70 -3.08 -15.39 10.47
N PHE A 71 -2.33 -14.58 11.22
CA PHE A 71 -1.38 -15.05 12.23
C PHE A 71 -1.99 -15.24 13.62
N PHE A 72 -2.92 -14.38 14.05
CA PHE A 72 -3.57 -14.44 15.36
C PHE A 72 -4.91 -15.18 15.38
N ARG A 73 -5.53 -15.41 14.22
CA ARG A 73 -6.84 -16.09 14.14
C ARG A 73 -6.76 -17.52 13.60
N ARG A 74 -5.56 -18.11 13.64
CA ARG A 74 -5.37 -19.56 13.67
C ARG A 74 -5.50 -20.06 15.11
#